data_AF-A0A8J4YD17-F1
#
_entry.id   AF-A0A8J4YD17-F1
#
_cell.length_a   1.000
_cell.length_b   1.000
_cell.length_c   1.000
_cell.angle_alpha   90.00
_cell.angle_beta   90.00
_cell.angle_gamma   90.00
#
_symmetry.space_group_name_H-M   'P 1'
#
loop_
_entity.id
_entity.type
_entity.pdbx_description
1 polymer ?
#
loop_
_entity_poly.entity_id
_entity_poly.type
_entity_poly.pdbx_seq_one_letter_code
_entity_poly.pdbx_strand_id
1 'polypeptide(L)'
;MKPEDSAARVDGLATDLRLIPEFDGALHAVGEWLEKLELVCRLRGITELHTVVPLRLTAGAFSVYQQLNSADKNDFSKVKAALISAFAADKFVAYEQFVTRRLQDGESVDVYLADLRRLAALFGGIPDNGLICAFVAGLPSSVSHILRAGSPLEDLDITQVLSRARAVLVEGVAGAGTTTPLDGSGRSQQDNSGRH
;
A
#
# COMPACT_ATOMS: atom_id res chain seq x y z
N MET A 1 -7.52 -34.77 52.79
CA MET A 1 -6.42 -33.85 53.15
C MET A 1 -5.60 -33.61 51.90
N LYS A 2 -5.71 -32.37 51.42
CA LYS A 2 -5.01 -31.70 50.30
C LYS A 2 -5.07 -32.26 48.85
N PRO A 3 -5.01 -31.33 47.87
CA PRO A 3 -5.57 -31.41 46.52
C PRO A 3 -4.45 -31.25 45.47
N GLU A 4 -4.78 -30.71 44.28
CA GLU A 4 -3.85 -30.34 43.19
C GLU A 4 -3.49 -31.56 42.31
N ASP A 5 -3.82 -31.61 41.03
CA ASP A 5 -3.44 -30.61 40.04
C ASP A 5 -4.32 -30.79 38.78
N SER A 6 -5.29 -29.90 38.58
CA SER A 6 -5.96 -29.73 37.28
C SER A 6 -6.32 -28.26 37.11
N ALA A 7 -5.31 -27.40 37.32
CA ALA A 7 -5.29 -26.10 36.68
C ALA A 7 -4.89 -26.36 35.22
N ALA A 8 -5.88 -26.69 34.39
CA ALA A 8 -5.76 -26.66 32.95
C ALA A 8 -5.44 -25.23 32.51
N ARG A 9 -4.15 -24.90 32.58
CA ARG A 9 -3.42 -23.96 31.74
C ARG A 9 -4.26 -22.79 31.24
N VAL A 10 -4.61 -21.93 32.17
CA VAL A 10 -5.06 -20.56 31.90
C VAL A 10 -3.82 -19.70 31.59
N ASP A 11 -2.98 -20.15 30.65
CA ASP A 11 -1.89 -19.36 30.09
C ASP A 11 -2.52 -18.54 28.95
N GLY A 12 -2.99 -17.31 29.18
CA GLY A 12 -2.07 -16.23 29.55
C GLY A 12 -1.42 -15.58 28.31
N LEU A 13 -1.97 -15.74 27.11
CA LEU A 13 -1.90 -14.66 26.11
C LEU A 13 -2.98 -13.64 26.51
N ALA A 14 -2.70 -12.80 27.50
CA ALA A 14 -3.43 -11.55 27.64
C ALA A 14 -3.40 -10.89 26.25
N THR A 15 -4.54 -10.88 25.56
CA THR A 15 -4.56 -10.53 24.15
C THR A 15 -4.09 -9.10 24.02
N ASP A 16 -2.87 -8.90 23.55
CA ASP A 16 -2.30 -7.56 23.45
C ASP A 16 -2.97 -6.82 22.29
N LEU A 17 -4.13 -6.22 22.59
CA LEU A 17 -4.93 -5.47 21.65
C LEU A 17 -4.19 -4.23 21.11
N ARG A 18 -3.04 -3.86 21.69
CA ARG A 18 -2.17 -2.79 21.17
C ARG A 18 -1.60 -3.10 19.79
N LEU A 19 -1.65 -4.37 19.34
CA LEU A 19 -1.30 -4.76 17.97
C LEU A 19 -2.26 -4.20 16.92
N ILE A 20 -3.51 -3.94 17.32
CA ILE A 20 -4.49 -3.24 16.51
C ILE A 20 -4.24 -1.74 16.74
N PRO A 21 -3.91 -0.92 15.73
CA PRO A 21 -3.75 0.52 15.93
C PRO A 21 -5.07 1.17 16.37
N GLU A 22 -5.01 2.32 17.02
CA GLU A 22 -6.22 3.10 17.30
C GLU A 22 -6.78 3.71 16.02
N PHE A 23 -8.09 3.88 15.98
CA PHE A 23 -8.78 4.49 14.85
C PHE A 23 -9.61 5.68 15.31
N ASP A 24 -9.23 6.85 14.81
CA ASP A 24 -9.89 8.13 15.07
C ASP A 24 -10.80 8.58 13.91
N GLY A 25 -10.62 7.98 12.73
CA GLY A 25 -11.32 8.32 11.49
C GLY A 25 -10.57 9.28 10.57
N ALA A 26 -9.34 9.68 10.88
CA ALA A 26 -8.59 10.71 10.13
C ALA A 26 -7.32 10.17 9.46
N LEU A 27 -6.53 9.36 10.16
CA LEU A 27 -5.17 8.99 9.70
C LEU A 27 -5.13 7.76 8.79
N HIS A 28 -6.02 6.80 9.01
CA HIS A 28 -6.03 5.52 8.31
C HIS A 28 -7.31 5.35 7.52
N ALA A 29 -7.22 4.70 6.36
CA ALA A 29 -8.41 4.26 5.65
C ALA A 29 -9.14 3.23 6.52
N VAL A 30 -10.44 3.45 6.75
CA VAL A 30 -11.27 2.57 7.59
C VAL A 30 -11.21 1.10 7.13
N GLY A 31 -11.12 0.86 5.82
CA GLY A 31 -10.98 -0.48 5.25
C GLY A 31 -9.70 -1.19 5.69
N GLU A 32 -8.54 -0.55 5.54
CA GLU A 32 -7.25 -1.11 5.96
C GLU A 32 -7.20 -1.39 7.46
N TRP A 33 -7.76 -0.47 8.26
CA TRP A 33 -7.84 -0.64 9.69
C TRP A 33 -8.70 -1.86 10.09
N LEU A 34 -9.87 -2.01 9.45
CA LEU A 34 -10.78 -3.14 9.67
C LEU A 34 -10.15 -4.47 9.25
N GLU A 35 -9.48 -4.52 8.11
CA GLU A 35 -8.76 -5.71 7.63
C GLU A 35 -7.67 -6.15 8.62
N LYS A 36 -6.90 -5.17 9.13
CA LYS A 36 -5.88 -5.45 10.15
C LYS A 36 -6.48 -5.92 11.47
N LEU A 37 -7.58 -5.33 11.91
CA LEU A 37 -8.31 -5.76 13.10
C LEU A 37 -8.79 -7.21 12.95
N GLU A 38 -9.45 -7.54 11.84
CA GLU A 38 -9.95 -8.88 11.56
C GLU A 38 -8.80 -9.90 11.49
N LEU A 39 -7.68 -9.54 10.87
CA LEU A 39 -6.49 -10.39 10.80
C LEU A 39 -5.90 -10.66 12.18
N VAL A 40 -5.71 -9.62 13.00
CA VAL A 40 -5.16 -9.79 14.36
C VAL A 40 -6.11 -10.63 15.22
N CYS A 41 -7.41 -10.36 15.19
CA CYS A 41 -8.41 -11.16 15.92
C CYS A 41 -8.35 -12.63 15.50
N ARG A 42 -8.30 -12.92 14.19
CA ARG A 42 -8.18 -14.28 13.66
C ARG A 42 -6.91 -14.98 14.13
N LEU A 43 -5.76 -14.32 14.04
CA LEU A 43 -4.47 -14.89 14.47
C LEU A 43 -4.39 -15.10 16.00
N ARG A 44 -5.22 -14.40 16.77
CA ARG A 44 -5.33 -14.52 18.23
C ARG A 44 -6.49 -15.40 18.69
N GLY A 45 -7.27 -15.97 17.76
CA GLY A 45 -8.43 -16.81 18.10
C GLY A 45 -9.60 -16.05 18.73
N ILE A 46 -9.70 -14.73 18.51
CA ILE A 46 -10.83 -13.93 18.97
C ILE A 46 -11.99 -14.03 17.97
N THR A 47 -13.14 -14.51 18.43
CA THR A 47 -14.37 -14.63 17.62
C THR A 47 -15.32 -13.44 17.79
N GLU A 48 -15.32 -12.83 18.98
CA GLU A 48 -16.25 -11.75 19.34
C GLU A 48 -15.73 -10.36 18.95
N LEU A 49 -15.61 -10.10 17.63
CA LEU A 49 -15.01 -8.85 17.11
C LEU A 49 -15.74 -7.59 17.60
N HIS A 50 -17.05 -7.67 17.82
CA HIS A 50 -17.86 -6.54 18.30
C HIS A 50 -17.40 -6.03 19.69
N THR A 51 -16.73 -6.87 20.49
CA THR A 51 -16.15 -6.47 21.79
C THR A 51 -14.80 -5.76 21.66
N VAL A 52 -14.04 -6.08 20.60
CA VAL A 52 -12.69 -5.56 20.38
C VAL A 52 -12.70 -4.19 19.71
N VAL A 53 -13.58 -4.01 18.71
CA VAL A 53 -13.72 -2.75 17.96
C VAL A 53 -13.78 -1.54 18.88
N PRO A 54 -14.73 -1.41 19.84
CA PRO A 54 -14.87 -0.20 20.64
C PRO A 54 -13.64 0.13 21.50
N LEU A 55 -12.80 -0.87 21.85
CA LEU A 55 -11.58 -0.67 22.64
C LEU A 55 -10.47 0.04 21.86
N ARG A 56 -10.56 0.04 20.53
CA ARG A 56 -9.56 0.64 19.62
C ARG A 56 -10.12 1.83 18.83
N LEU A 57 -11.41 2.15 18.99
CA LEU A 57 -11.98 3.37 18.46
C LEU A 57 -11.70 4.54 19.39
N THR A 58 -11.37 5.69 18.80
CA THR A 58 -11.15 6.95 19.52
C THR A 58 -11.89 8.08 18.81
N ALA A 59 -12.00 9.24 19.47
CA ALA A 59 -12.51 10.49 18.91
C ALA A 59 -13.83 10.33 18.10
N GLY A 60 -13.83 10.78 16.84
CA GLY A 60 -14.99 10.76 15.95
C GLY A 60 -15.48 9.34 15.69
N ALA A 61 -14.57 8.38 15.52
CA ALA A 61 -14.94 7.00 15.26
C ALA A 61 -15.68 6.33 16.44
N PHE A 62 -15.26 6.62 17.67
CA PHE A 62 -15.98 6.14 18.86
C PHE A 62 -17.36 6.82 19.01
N SER A 63 -17.49 8.08 18.56
CA SER A 63 -18.77 8.80 18.58
C SER A 63 -19.79 8.15 17.64
N VAL A 64 -19.37 7.73 16.44
CA VAL A 64 -20.22 6.97 15.49
C VAL A 64 -20.68 5.65 16.11
N TYR A 65 -19.77 4.92 16.75
CA TYR A 65 -20.13 3.68 17.46
C TYR A 65 -21.17 3.93 18.57
N GLN A 66 -21.03 5.02 19.34
CA GLN A 66 -21.96 5.32 20.43
C GLN A 66 -23.39 5.59 19.95
N GLN A 67 -23.57 6.12 18.74
CA GLN A 67 -24.88 6.39 18.15
C GLN A 67 -25.65 5.13 17.75
N LEU A 68 -24.97 3.97 17.65
CA LEU A 68 -25.62 2.69 17.38
C LEU A 68 -26.47 2.23 18.57
N ASN A 69 -27.61 1.61 18.28
CA ASN A 69 -28.42 0.96 19.31
C ASN A 69 -27.72 -0.31 19.83
N SER A 70 -28.23 -0.85 20.95
CA SER A 70 -27.61 -2.02 21.60
C SER A 70 -27.62 -3.28 20.74
N ALA A 71 -28.59 -3.46 19.85
CA ALA A 71 -28.62 -4.62 18.96
C ALA A 71 -27.51 -4.53 17.90
N ASP A 72 -27.36 -3.36 17.26
CA ASP A 72 -26.33 -3.12 16.26
C ASP A 72 -24.91 -3.17 16.84
N LYS A 73 -24.72 -2.73 18.09
CA LYS A 73 -23.43 -2.83 18.79
C LYS A 73 -22.96 -4.27 19.01
N ASN A 74 -23.89 -5.22 19.10
CA ASN A 74 -23.58 -6.64 19.25
C ASN A 74 -23.43 -7.38 17.91
N ASP A 75 -23.62 -6.67 16.78
CA ASP A 75 -23.39 -7.22 15.44
C ASP A 75 -22.20 -6.50 14.79
N PHE A 76 -21.07 -7.19 14.71
CA PHE A 76 -19.87 -6.65 14.09
C PHE A 76 -20.11 -6.19 12.64
N SER A 77 -20.99 -6.86 11.88
CA SER A 77 -21.31 -6.48 10.52
C SER A 77 -21.99 -5.11 10.46
N LYS A 78 -22.85 -4.79 11.44
CA LYS A 78 -23.52 -3.49 11.56
C LYS A 78 -22.55 -2.41 12.00
N VAL A 79 -21.70 -2.69 12.98
CA VAL A 79 -20.64 -1.77 13.41
C VAL A 79 -19.70 -1.46 12.25
N LYS A 80 -19.25 -2.49 11.51
CA LYS A 80 -18.40 -2.36 10.33
C LYS A 80 -19.06 -1.48 9.26
N ALA A 81 -20.33 -1.74 8.95
CA ALA A 81 -21.09 -0.94 7.99
C ALA A 81 -21.22 0.53 8.41
N ALA A 82 -21.46 0.81 9.69
CA ALA A 82 -21.55 2.18 10.21
C ALA A 82 -20.21 2.93 10.11
N LEU A 83 -19.10 2.26 10.45
CA LEU A 83 -17.76 2.85 10.33
C LEU A 83 -17.39 3.13 8.86
N ILE A 84 -17.66 2.18 7.96
CA ILE A 84 -17.45 2.38 6.52
C ILE A 84 -18.32 3.55 6.04
N SER A 85 -19.60 3.60 6.42
CA SER A 85 -20.48 4.69 6.01
C SER A 85 -20.03 6.07 6.50
N ALA A 86 -19.35 6.15 7.65
CA ALA A 86 -18.93 7.42 8.23
C ALA A 86 -17.54 7.89 7.75
N PHE A 87 -16.63 6.94 7.46
CA PHE A 87 -15.21 7.24 7.24
C PHE A 87 -14.64 6.72 5.92
N ALA A 88 -15.39 5.97 5.12
CA ALA A 88 -14.89 5.55 3.81
C ALA A 88 -14.68 6.76 2.91
N ALA A 89 -13.60 6.74 2.14
CA ALA A 89 -13.39 7.72 1.09
C ALA A 89 -14.55 7.63 0.09
N ASP A 90 -15.05 8.79 -0.33
CA ASP A 90 -16.05 8.87 -1.39
C ASP A 90 -15.49 8.24 -2.69
N LYS A 91 -16.35 7.54 -3.43
CA LYS A 91 -15.97 6.82 -4.66
C LYS A 91 -15.33 7.73 -5.71
N PHE A 92 -15.71 9.01 -5.77
CA PHE A 92 -15.13 9.99 -6.68
C PHE A 92 -13.73 10.40 -6.23
N VAL A 93 -13.52 10.57 -4.92
CA VAL A 93 -12.18 10.82 -4.36
C VAL A 93 -11.25 9.63 -4.61
N ALA A 94 -11.74 8.41 -4.42
CA ALA A 94 -10.96 7.21 -4.71
C ALA A 94 -10.58 7.11 -6.20
N TYR A 95 -11.51 7.44 -7.09
CA TYR A 95 -11.25 7.49 -8.53
C TYR A 95 -10.23 8.60 -8.89
N GLU A 96 -10.34 9.79 -8.30
CA GLU A 96 -9.39 10.89 -8.50
C GLU A 96 -7.98 10.48 -8.05
N GLN A 97 -7.84 9.89 -6.87
CA GLN A 97 -6.58 9.35 -6.38
C GLN A 97 -6.03 8.28 -7.32
N PHE A 98 -6.88 7.40 -7.84
CA PHE A 98 -6.48 6.36 -8.79
C PHE A 98 -5.91 6.94 -10.09
N VAL A 99 -6.58 7.92 -10.72
CA VAL A 99 -6.12 8.47 -12.01
C VAL A 99 -4.89 9.37 -11.87
N THR A 100 -4.72 10.02 -10.71
CA THR A 100 -3.57 10.88 -10.41
C THR A 100 -2.37 10.10 -9.86
N ARG A 101 -2.55 8.84 -9.46
CA ARG A 101 -1.49 8.04 -8.86
C ARG A 101 -0.33 7.81 -9.83
N ARG A 102 0.86 8.18 -9.39
CA ARG A 102 2.15 7.91 -10.07
C ARG A 102 3.06 7.14 -9.14
N LEU A 103 3.96 6.32 -9.69
CA LEU A 103 5.03 5.69 -8.90
C LEU A 103 5.83 6.79 -8.17
N GLN A 104 5.98 6.66 -6.85
CA GLN A 104 6.69 7.65 -6.03
C GLN A 104 8.19 7.34 -5.95
N ASP A 105 9.01 8.35 -5.65
CA ASP A 105 10.44 8.17 -5.46
C ASP A 105 10.72 7.22 -4.28
N GLY A 106 11.53 6.19 -4.51
CA GLY A 106 11.84 5.16 -3.52
C GLY A 106 10.73 4.12 -3.30
N GLU A 107 9.58 4.26 -3.95
CA GLU A 107 8.51 3.26 -3.92
C GLU A 107 8.83 2.08 -4.84
N SER A 108 8.57 0.85 -4.36
CA SER A 108 8.65 -0.32 -5.24
C SER A 108 7.43 -0.43 -6.16
N VAL A 109 7.66 -0.94 -7.36
CA VAL A 109 6.60 -1.15 -8.38
C VAL A 109 5.47 -2.04 -7.87
N ASP A 110 5.79 -2.98 -6.99
CA ASP A 110 4.84 -3.85 -6.31
C ASP A 110 3.88 -3.11 -5.39
N VAL A 111 4.41 -2.20 -4.57
CA VAL A 111 3.63 -1.35 -3.66
C VAL A 111 2.72 -0.43 -4.47
N TYR A 112 3.24 0.14 -5.56
CA TYR A 112 2.46 0.97 -6.47
C TYR A 112 1.29 0.20 -7.09
N LEU A 113 1.52 -0.99 -7.63
CA LEU A 113 0.45 -1.82 -8.19
C LEU A 113 -0.56 -2.27 -7.12
N ALA A 114 -0.11 -2.61 -5.92
CA ALA A 114 -0.98 -2.97 -4.82
C ALA A 114 -1.90 -1.80 -4.44
N ASP A 115 -1.37 -0.58 -4.43
CA ASP A 115 -2.14 0.62 -4.12
C ASP A 115 -3.16 0.95 -5.24
N LEU A 116 -2.80 0.77 -6.52
CA LEU A 116 -3.77 0.89 -7.61
C LEU A 116 -4.94 -0.09 -7.48
N ARG A 117 -4.67 -1.35 -7.12
CA ARG A 117 -5.72 -2.36 -6.89
C ARG A 117 -6.62 -1.97 -5.73
N ARG A 118 -6.01 -1.49 -4.64
CA ARG A 118 -6.72 -1.01 -3.46
C ARG A 118 -7.65 0.15 -3.81
N LEU A 119 -7.14 1.18 -4.50
CA LEU A 119 -7.92 2.32 -4.95
C LEU A 119 -9.05 1.90 -5.90
N ALA A 120 -8.77 1.00 -6.86
CA ALA A 120 -9.76 0.46 -7.78
C ALA A 120 -10.93 -0.21 -7.04
N ALA A 121 -10.64 -1.02 -6.03
CA ALA A 121 -11.66 -1.71 -5.24
C ALA A 121 -12.63 -0.74 -4.55
N LEU A 122 -12.18 0.46 -4.15
CA LEU A 122 -13.01 1.45 -3.47
C LEU A 122 -14.12 2.05 -4.37
N PHE A 123 -13.97 1.99 -5.70
CA PHE A 123 -14.99 2.47 -6.66
C PHE A 123 -15.59 1.35 -7.53
N GLY A 124 -15.52 0.10 -7.07
CA GLY A 124 -16.18 -1.05 -7.71
C GLY A 124 -15.27 -1.94 -8.56
N GLY A 125 -13.96 -1.68 -8.56
CA GLY A 125 -12.97 -2.42 -9.33
C GLY A 125 -12.92 -1.99 -10.79
N ILE A 126 -11.87 -2.45 -11.48
CA ILE A 126 -11.69 -2.28 -12.93
C ILE A 126 -11.18 -3.59 -13.52
N PRO A 127 -11.44 -3.86 -14.80
CA PRO A 127 -10.88 -5.02 -15.47
C PRO A 127 -9.35 -4.93 -15.57
N ASP A 128 -8.70 -6.09 -15.67
CA ASP A 128 -7.23 -6.21 -15.65
C ASP A 128 -6.54 -5.36 -16.72
N ASN A 129 -7.12 -5.28 -17.92
CA ASN A 129 -6.61 -4.41 -18.99
C ASN A 129 -6.63 -2.93 -18.60
N GLY A 130 -7.68 -2.47 -17.92
CA GLY A 130 -7.77 -1.12 -17.37
C GLY A 130 -6.71 -0.88 -16.29
N LEU A 131 -6.46 -1.88 -15.44
CA LEU A 131 -5.42 -1.81 -14.41
C LEU A 131 -4.01 -1.75 -15.00
N ILE A 132 -3.73 -2.55 -16.04
CA ILE A 132 -2.46 -2.52 -16.79
C ILE A 132 -2.25 -1.14 -17.40
N CYS A 133 -3.28 -0.57 -18.04
CA CYS A 133 -3.21 0.78 -18.62
C CYS A 133 -2.90 1.84 -17.56
N ALA A 134 -3.60 1.82 -16.42
CA ALA A 134 -3.36 2.76 -15.32
C ALA A 134 -1.95 2.61 -14.74
N PHE A 135 -1.50 1.37 -14.53
CA PHE A 135 -0.17 1.05 -14.05
C PHE A 135 0.91 1.62 -14.97
N VAL A 136 0.84 1.35 -16.27
CA VAL A 136 1.83 1.86 -17.24
C VAL A 136 1.76 3.37 -17.37
N ALA A 137 0.57 3.96 -17.30
CA ALA A 137 0.39 5.41 -17.39
C ALA A 137 0.99 6.17 -16.21
N GLY A 138 1.11 5.54 -15.03
CA GLY A 138 1.70 6.18 -13.86
C GLY A 138 3.17 5.87 -13.60
N LEU A 139 3.84 5.11 -14.47
CA LEU A 139 5.28 4.95 -14.46
C LEU A 139 6.01 6.18 -15.05
N PRO A 140 7.28 6.42 -14.70
CA PRO A 140 8.10 7.44 -15.35
C PRO A 140 8.13 7.25 -16.87
N SER A 141 8.19 8.36 -17.63
CA SER A 141 8.12 8.33 -19.09
C SER A 141 9.17 7.39 -19.71
N SER A 142 10.40 7.39 -19.20
CA SER A 142 11.47 6.49 -19.67
C SER A 142 11.07 5.01 -19.58
N VAL A 143 10.45 4.60 -18.47
CA VAL A 143 10.03 3.22 -18.23
C VAL A 143 8.80 2.86 -19.06
N SER A 144 7.78 3.73 -19.08
CA SER A 144 6.55 3.47 -19.83
C SER A 144 6.78 3.39 -21.34
N HIS A 145 7.71 4.19 -21.89
CA HIS A 145 8.11 4.09 -23.30
C HIS A 145 8.77 2.74 -23.62
N ILE A 146 9.69 2.26 -22.78
CA ILE A 146 10.35 0.96 -22.97
C ILE A 146 9.33 -0.17 -22.90
N LEU A 147 8.41 -0.13 -21.92
CA LEU A 147 7.36 -1.15 -21.81
C LEU A 147 6.44 -1.17 -23.03
N ARG A 148 6.03 0.00 -23.54
CA ARG A 148 5.18 0.11 -24.74
C ARG A 148 5.88 -0.27 -26.04
N ALA A 149 7.21 -0.17 -26.10
CA ALA A 149 8.00 -0.56 -27.27
C ALA A 149 8.23 -2.08 -27.36
N GLY A 150 7.98 -2.83 -26.29
CA GLY A 150 8.05 -4.29 -26.27
C GLY A 150 6.85 -4.98 -26.94
N SER A 151 6.72 -6.31 -26.76
CA SER A 151 5.55 -7.08 -27.25
C SER A 151 4.22 -6.44 -26.84
N PRO A 152 3.12 -6.64 -27.60
CA PRO A 152 1.82 -6.03 -27.33
C PRO A 152 1.41 -6.25 -25.87
N LEU A 153 1.18 -5.17 -25.13
CA LEU A 153 0.69 -5.27 -23.75
C LEU A 153 -0.69 -5.93 -23.66
N GLU A 154 -1.41 -6.02 -24.78
CA GLU A 154 -2.74 -6.63 -24.92
C GLU A 154 -2.72 -8.14 -24.66
N ASP A 155 -1.58 -8.81 -24.86
CA ASP A 155 -1.42 -10.25 -24.63
C ASP A 155 -0.78 -10.59 -23.28
N LEU A 156 -0.36 -9.58 -22.52
CA LEU A 156 0.38 -9.77 -21.28
C LEU A 156 -0.54 -9.69 -20.07
N ASP A 157 -0.38 -10.64 -19.16
CA ASP A 157 -0.97 -10.51 -17.84
C ASP A 157 -0.24 -9.43 -17.01
N ILE A 158 -0.92 -8.94 -15.98
CA ILE A 158 -0.38 -7.89 -15.09
C ILE A 158 0.94 -8.30 -14.39
N THR A 159 1.16 -9.60 -14.16
CA THR A 159 2.39 -10.13 -13.51
C THR A 159 3.57 -10.09 -14.47
N GLN A 160 3.34 -10.36 -15.75
CA GLN A 160 4.34 -10.25 -16.81
C GLN A 160 4.75 -8.79 -17.04
N VAL A 161 3.77 -7.87 -17.08
CA VAL A 161 4.03 -6.42 -17.17
C VAL A 161 4.81 -5.93 -15.94
N LEU A 162 4.43 -6.36 -14.74
CA LEU A 162 5.14 -6.05 -13.50
C LEU A 162 6.60 -6.53 -13.52
N SER A 163 6.83 -7.77 -13.99
CA SER A 163 8.18 -8.34 -14.08
C SER A 163 9.08 -7.55 -15.02
N ARG A 164 8.55 -7.10 -16.17
CA ARG A 164 9.28 -6.22 -17.09
C ARG A 164 9.56 -4.85 -16.47
N ALA A 165 8.58 -4.26 -15.79
CA ALA A 165 8.75 -2.95 -15.14
C ALA A 165 9.86 -2.98 -14.08
N ARG A 166 9.94 -4.06 -13.28
CA ARG A 166 11.03 -4.26 -12.32
C ARG A 166 12.40 -4.30 -13.01
N ALA A 167 12.52 -5.06 -14.10
CA ALA A 167 13.79 -5.18 -14.84
C ALA A 167 14.29 -3.82 -15.35
N VAL A 168 13.40 -3.05 -15.99
CA VAL A 168 13.75 -1.73 -16.55
C VAL A 168 14.16 -0.73 -15.46
N LEU A 169 13.49 -0.73 -14.30
CA LEU A 169 13.83 0.17 -13.20
C LEU A 169 15.16 -0.19 -12.52
N VAL A 170 15.52 -1.48 -12.48
CA VAL A 170 16.84 -1.92 -11.99
C VAL A 170 17.95 -1.48 -12.95
N GLU A 171 17.73 -1.60 -14.26
CA GLU A 171 18.69 -1.17 -15.29
C GLU A 171 18.89 0.35 -15.32
N GLY A 172 17.82 1.14 -15.12
CA GLY A 172 17.89 2.60 -15.06
C GLY A 172 18.70 3.15 -13.89
N VAL A 173 18.70 2.45 -12.74
CA VAL A 173 19.52 2.82 -11.56
C VAL A 173 21.00 2.51 -11.79
N ALA A 174 21.31 1.43 -12.52
CA ALA A 174 22.70 1.07 -12.85
C ALA A 174 23.35 2.04 -13.85
N GLY A 175 22.57 2.70 -14.70
CA GLY A 175 23.06 3.66 -15.71
C GLY A 175 23.42 5.05 -15.20
N ALA A 176 23.00 5.45 -13.99
CA ALA A 176 23.20 6.80 -13.45
C ALA A 176 24.51 6.99 -12.63
N GLY A 177 25.33 5.94 -12.49
CA GLY A 177 26.46 5.90 -11.55
C GLY A 177 27.86 6.27 -12.08
N THR A 178 28.04 6.69 -13.33
CA THR A 178 29.39 6.98 -13.86
C THR A 178 29.45 8.18 -14.81
N THR A 179 29.48 9.39 -14.24
CA THR A 179 30.06 10.56 -14.94
C THR A 179 30.90 11.39 -13.96
N THR A 180 32.09 10.90 -13.64
CA THR A 180 33.16 11.76 -13.11
C THR A 180 33.68 12.63 -14.27
N PRO A 181 33.75 13.97 -14.15
CA PRO A 181 34.26 14.82 -15.21
C PRO A 181 35.76 14.60 -15.42
N LEU A 182 36.15 14.36 -16.66
CA LEU A 182 37.55 14.39 -17.11
C LEU A 182 38.08 15.83 -16.99
N ASP A 183 39.02 16.01 -16.07
CA ASP A 183 39.86 17.19 -15.91
C ASP A 183 40.74 17.38 -17.15
N GLY A 184 40.42 18.41 -17.94
CA GLY A 184 41.20 18.85 -19.09
C GLY A 184 42.23 19.89 -18.70
N SER A 185 43.31 19.49 -18.02
CA SER A 185 44.51 20.34 -17.88
C SER A 185 45.35 20.27 -19.16
N GLY A 186 45.45 21.41 -19.82
CA GLY A 186 46.20 21.56 -21.07
C GLY A 186 47.71 21.45 -20.92
N ARG A 187 48.37 21.22 -22.05
CA ARG A 187 49.75 21.66 -22.29
C ARG A 187 50.01 21.82 -23.78
N SER A 188 50.00 23.09 -24.19
CA SER A 188 50.62 23.57 -25.41
C SER A 188 52.14 23.52 -25.26
N GLN A 189 52.84 22.91 -26.20
CA GLN A 189 54.19 23.32 -26.57
C GLN A 189 54.43 22.91 -28.02
N GLN A 190 54.37 23.91 -28.88
CA GLN A 190 54.64 23.82 -30.30
C GLN A 190 56.07 24.29 -30.54
N ASP A 191 56.76 23.52 -31.38
CA ASP A 191 58.16 23.60 -31.75
C ASP A 191 58.63 25.00 -32.18
N ASN A 192 59.80 25.39 -31.69
CA ASN A 192 60.63 26.41 -32.32
C ASN A 192 61.94 25.75 -32.77
N SER A 193 62.04 25.44 -34.07
CA SER A 193 63.29 25.11 -34.74
C SER A 193 63.56 26.15 -35.82
N GLY A 194 64.79 26.67 -35.77
CA GLY A 194 65.20 27.91 -36.40
C GLY A 194 65.40 27.87 -37.91
N ARG A 195 65.58 29.08 -38.46
CA ARG A 195 66.22 29.32 -39.74
C ARG A 195 67.36 30.33 -39.54
N HIS A 196 68.56 29.89 -39.91
CA HIS A 196 69.64 30.74 -40.39
C HIS A 196 69.26 31.34 -41.75
#